data_AF-A0A9C8C5H5-F1
#
_entry.id   AF-A0A9C8C5H5-F1
#
_cell.length_a   1.000
_cell.length_b   1.000
_cell.length_c   1.000
_cell.angle_alpha   90.00
_cell.angle_beta   90.00
_cell.angle_gamma   90.00
#
_symmetry.space_group_name_H-M   'P 1'
#
loop_
_entity.id
_entity.type
_entity.pdbx_description
1 polymer ?
#
loop_
_entity_poly.entity_id
_entity_poly.type
_entity_poly.pdbx_seq_one_letter_code
_entity_poly.pdbx_strand_id
1 'polypeptide(L)'
;MKFLKAFSLVLITVIFIPTLLCLTYTASIKTTLLNQRFVEKELGKLNFYSTFKNSIAGKNEDATGVDKIIEEIVYASISEEWLKSQTNSVLSNLYDYINGKTEDPNLKISFSEIKPEIKNNLLNEIDNLIPPEIKNNPQEVEMFKSNFETQIIEDIDTKLPDEIDLIVDSQNDIQALSTLKNYVHLFNLSFYGLIAFKAFLVVLTALLLRKIKIIFRFMGGNYLAAGVILFLVNTLTKFNFASGIQKAELPPMLEKEAVLGLFSDILAPVNMYNIIIVVTGILLLALSFVKFSAKKEQAKTNLVETSTN
;
A
#
# COMPACT_ATOMS: atom_id res chain seq x y z
N MET A 1 -47.41 16.47 -4.07
CA MET A 1 -46.75 15.26 -3.54
C MET A 1 -45.97 14.43 -4.58
N LYS A 2 -46.52 14.12 -5.77
CA LYS A 2 -45.81 13.31 -6.79
C LYS A 2 -44.48 13.93 -7.25
N PHE A 3 -44.46 15.24 -7.47
CA PHE A 3 -43.26 15.99 -7.86
C PHE A 3 -42.12 15.86 -6.84
N LEU A 4 -42.40 16.12 -5.56
CA LEU A 4 -41.41 16.03 -4.47
C LEU A 4 -40.77 14.64 -4.37
N LYS A 5 -41.56 13.58 -4.57
CA LYS A 5 -41.05 12.20 -4.57
C LYS A 5 -40.13 11.93 -5.76
N ALA A 6 -40.51 12.35 -6.97
CA ALA A 6 -39.67 12.19 -8.15
C ALA A 6 -38.36 12.95 -8.00
N PHE A 7 -38.43 14.21 -7.55
CA PHE A 7 -37.26 15.04 -7.27
C PHE A 7 -36.33 14.39 -6.23
N SER A 8 -36.88 13.89 -5.11
CA SER A 8 -36.09 13.23 -4.07
C SER A 8 -35.36 11.98 -4.58
N LEU A 9 -35.97 11.21 -5.49
CA LEU A 9 -35.33 10.03 -6.08
C LEU A 9 -34.18 10.41 -7.01
N VAL A 10 -34.34 11.46 -7.81
CA VAL A 10 -33.27 11.98 -8.67
C VAL A 10 -32.10 12.46 -7.80
N LEU A 11 -32.38 13.23 -6.75
CA LEU A 11 -31.35 13.70 -5.81
C LEU A 11 -30.61 12.53 -5.15
N ILE A 12 -31.33 11.50 -4.70
CA ILE A 12 -30.73 10.29 -4.14
C ILE A 12 -29.83 9.61 -5.17
N THR A 13 -30.24 9.44 -6.43
CA THR A 13 -29.38 8.85 -7.48
C THR A 13 -28.10 9.65 -7.68
N VAL A 14 -28.21 10.99 -7.79
CA VAL A 14 -27.08 11.90 -7.99
C VAL A 14 -26.07 11.80 -6.85
N ILE A 15 -26.52 11.55 -5.61
CA ILE A 15 -25.63 11.39 -4.44
C ILE A 15 -25.13 9.94 -4.31
N PHE A 16 -25.99 8.96 -4.62
CA PHE A 16 -25.72 7.54 -4.41
C PHE A 16 -24.57 7.03 -5.27
N ILE A 17 -24.51 7.45 -6.53
CA ILE A 17 -23.48 7.00 -7.48
C ILE A 17 -22.09 7.49 -7.05
N PRO A 18 -21.83 8.81 -6.88
CA PRO A 18 -20.53 9.30 -6.41
C PRO A 18 -20.12 8.71 -5.07
N THR A 19 -21.05 8.57 -4.12
CA THR A 19 -20.77 7.94 -2.82
C THR A 19 -20.26 6.51 -2.99
N LEU A 20 -20.82 5.73 -3.93
CA LEU A 20 -20.36 4.37 -4.21
C LEU A 20 -18.97 4.34 -4.85
N LEU A 21 -18.70 5.28 -5.76
CA LEU A 21 -17.38 5.44 -6.37
C LEU A 21 -16.32 5.77 -5.31
N CYS A 22 -16.57 6.79 -4.48
CA CYS A 22 -15.69 7.19 -3.39
C CYS A 22 -15.47 6.03 -2.39
N LEU A 23 -16.52 5.31 -2.03
CA LEU A 23 -16.41 4.14 -1.15
C LEU A 23 -15.52 3.06 -1.76
N THR A 24 -15.58 2.85 -3.08
CA THR A 24 -14.77 1.84 -3.76
C THR A 24 -13.29 2.21 -3.79
N TYR A 25 -12.96 3.46 -4.11
CA TYR A 25 -11.57 3.94 -4.10
C TYR A 25 -10.98 3.98 -2.69
N THR A 26 -11.74 4.47 -1.71
CA THR A 26 -11.30 4.47 -0.30
C THR A 26 -11.13 3.06 0.24
N ALA A 27 -12.00 2.10 -0.11
CA ALA A 27 -11.79 0.69 0.20
C ALA A 27 -10.51 0.15 -0.44
N SER A 28 -10.19 0.53 -1.68
CA SER A 28 -8.95 0.13 -2.36
C SER A 28 -7.73 0.67 -1.62
N ILE A 29 -7.68 1.97 -1.32
CA ILE A 29 -6.58 2.59 -0.57
C ILE A 29 -6.40 1.92 0.79
N LYS A 30 -7.52 1.68 1.50
CA LYS A 30 -7.49 1.02 2.82
C LYS A 30 -6.94 -0.40 2.77
N THR A 31 -7.26 -1.15 1.72
CA THR A 31 -6.83 -2.54 1.56
C THR A 31 -5.43 -2.68 0.96
N THR A 32 -4.86 -1.60 0.43
CA THR A 32 -3.55 -1.57 -0.24
C THR A 32 -2.58 -0.68 0.51
N LEU A 33 -2.56 0.63 0.23
CA LEU A 33 -1.62 1.59 0.78
C LEU A 33 -1.67 1.73 2.31
N LEU A 34 -2.83 1.48 2.94
CA LEU A 34 -2.95 1.49 4.41
C LEU A 34 -2.91 0.08 5.00
N ASN A 35 -2.47 -0.91 4.23
CA ASN A 35 -2.29 -2.28 4.68
C ASN A 35 -0.80 -2.66 4.65
N GLN A 36 -0.22 -2.87 5.83
CA GLN A 36 1.18 -3.26 6.00
C GLN A 36 1.57 -4.46 5.12
N ARG A 37 0.77 -5.53 5.13
CA ARG A 37 1.08 -6.76 4.38
C ARG A 37 1.10 -6.54 2.88
N PHE A 38 0.29 -5.61 2.37
CA PHE A 38 0.35 -5.22 0.96
C PHE A 38 1.69 -4.54 0.67
N VAL A 39 2.08 -3.55 1.48
CA VAL A 39 3.37 -2.84 1.27
C VAL A 39 4.56 -3.79 1.38
N GLU A 40 4.60 -4.66 2.38
CA GLU A 40 5.67 -5.69 2.52
C GLU A 40 5.77 -6.57 1.28
N LYS A 41 4.63 -7.01 0.74
CA LYS A 41 4.58 -7.82 -0.47
C LYS A 41 5.09 -7.05 -1.69
N GLU A 42 4.71 -5.78 -1.83
CA GLU A 42 5.16 -4.94 -2.94
C GLU A 42 6.66 -4.65 -2.85
N LEU A 43 7.22 -4.36 -1.66
CA LEU A 43 8.67 -4.20 -1.51
C LEU A 43 9.44 -5.44 -1.95
N GLY A 44 8.94 -6.64 -1.63
CA GLY A 44 9.53 -7.89 -2.11
C GLY A 44 9.47 -8.05 -3.63
N LYS A 45 8.33 -7.72 -4.26
CA LYS A 45 8.18 -7.79 -5.73
C LYS A 45 9.09 -6.82 -6.46
N LEU A 46 9.32 -5.65 -5.88
CA LEU A 46 10.13 -4.59 -6.47
C LEU A 46 11.64 -4.82 -6.29
N ASN A 47 12.05 -5.97 -5.77
CA ASN A 47 13.44 -6.26 -5.42
C ASN A 47 14.06 -5.17 -4.52
N PHE A 48 13.23 -4.48 -3.74
CA PHE A 48 13.64 -3.30 -2.96
C PHE A 48 14.84 -3.61 -2.06
N TYR A 49 14.84 -4.78 -1.42
CA TYR A 49 15.90 -5.20 -0.52
C TYR A 49 17.25 -5.31 -1.23
N SER A 50 17.29 -5.89 -2.44
CA SER A 50 18.53 -6.00 -3.21
C SER A 50 19.04 -4.63 -3.68
N THR A 51 18.15 -3.76 -4.14
CA THR A 51 18.50 -2.40 -4.58
C THR A 51 19.00 -1.56 -3.41
N PHE A 52 18.28 -1.62 -2.27
CA PHE A 52 18.65 -0.91 -1.05
C PHE A 52 19.97 -1.43 -0.48
N LYS A 53 20.19 -2.75 -0.52
CA LYS A 53 21.48 -3.37 -0.17
C LYS A 53 22.62 -2.83 -1.02
N ASN A 54 22.44 -2.77 -2.35
CA ASN A 54 23.44 -2.20 -3.26
C ASN A 54 23.74 -0.73 -2.94
N SER A 55 22.72 0.05 -2.56
CA SER A 55 22.89 1.46 -2.15
C SER A 55 23.63 1.61 -0.82
N ILE A 56 23.32 0.79 0.19
CA ILE A 56 24.01 0.85 1.50
C ILE A 56 25.47 0.43 1.37
N ALA A 57 25.74 -0.64 0.64
CA ALA A 57 27.11 -1.12 0.42
C ALA A 57 27.95 -0.17 -0.44
N GLY A 58 27.34 0.91 -0.96
CA GLY A 58 28.04 1.95 -1.69
C GLY A 58 28.67 1.47 -2.98
N LYS A 59 28.13 0.40 -3.59
CA LYS A 59 28.73 -0.32 -4.73
C LYS A 59 29.14 0.67 -5.82
N ASN A 60 30.41 1.04 -5.81
CA ASN A 60 30.95 2.04 -6.71
C ASN A 60 31.75 1.30 -7.78
N GLU A 61 31.32 1.40 -9.04
CA GLU A 61 31.97 0.69 -10.15
C GLU A 61 33.44 1.13 -10.32
N ASP A 62 33.79 2.31 -9.82
CA ASP A 62 35.15 2.87 -9.85
C ASP A 62 35.99 2.55 -8.60
N ALA A 63 35.45 1.85 -7.61
CA ALA A 63 36.21 1.44 -6.42
C ALA A 63 37.32 0.46 -6.81
N THR A 64 38.55 0.72 -6.35
CA THR A 64 39.72 -0.11 -6.65
C THR A 64 40.51 -0.42 -5.38
N GLY A 65 41.22 -1.55 -5.39
CA GLY A 65 42.06 -1.95 -4.27
C GLY A 65 41.27 -2.21 -2.98
N VAL A 66 41.67 -1.53 -1.89
CA VAL A 66 41.15 -1.73 -0.53
C VAL A 66 39.68 -1.33 -0.40
N ASP A 67 39.27 -0.23 -1.03
CA ASP A 67 37.88 0.28 -0.94
C ASP A 67 36.89 -0.75 -1.49
N LYS A 68 37.23 -1.40 -2.60
CA LYS A 68 36.40 -2.45 -3.20
C LYS A 68 36.25 -3.67 -2.28
N ILE A 69 37.33 -4.08 -1.61
CA ILE A 69 37.29 -5.21 -0.68
C ILE A 69 36.39 -4.88 0.52
N ILE A 70 36.47 -3.65 1.04
CA ILE A 70 35.60 -3.18 2.12
C ILE A 70 34.12 -3.16 1.67
N GLU A 71 33.83 -2.65 0.47
CA GLU A 71 32.48 -2.67 -0.11
C GLU A 71 31.93 -4.10 -0.24
N GLU A 72 32.74 -5.04 -0.74
CA GLU A 72 32.35 -6.45 -0.88
C GLU A 72 32.07 -7.12 0.46
N ILE A 73 32.86 -6.81 1.49
CA ILE A 73 32.67 -7.33 2.85
C ILE A 73 31.41 -6.75 3.51
N VAL A 74 31.19 -5.44 3.39
CA VAL A 74 29.97 -4.80 3.90
C VAL A 74 28.74 -5.35 3.18
N TYR A 75 28.81 -5.51 1.86
CA TYR A 75 27.77 -6.13 1.06
C TYR A 75 27.49 -7.57 1.51
N ALA A 76 28.52 -8.39 1.74
CA ALA A 76 28.36 -9.77 2.19
C ALA A 76 27.71 -9.86 3.57
N SER A 77 28.02 -8.93 4.47
CA SER A 77 27.54 -8.91 5.86
C SER A 77 26.09 -8.44 5.99
N ILE A 78 25.54 -7.74 5.01
CA ILE A 78 24.14 -7.30 5.01
C ILE A 78 23.28 -8.36 4.30
N SER A 79 22.69 -9.29 5.04
CA SER A 79 21.77 -10.27 4.44
C SER A 79 20.44 -9.62 3.99
N GLU A 80 19.80 -10.20 2.97
CA GLU A 80 18.45 -9.75 2.55
C GLU A 80 17.42 -10.05 3.66
N GLU A 81 17.60 -11.14 4.40
CA GLU A 81 16.79 -11.50 5.54
C GLU A 81 16.85 -10.44 6.65
N TRP A 82 18.05 -9.95 6.97
CA TRP A 82 18.22 -8.86 7.94
C TRP A 82 17.54 -7.59 7.44
N LEU A 83 17.76 -7.17 6.20
CA LEU A 83 17.11 -5.98 5.62
C LEU A 83 15.59 -6.08 5.65
N LYS A 84 15.06 -7.25 5.31
CA LYS A 84 13.63 -7.54 5.38
C LYS A 84 13.10 -7.45 6.81
N SER A 85 13.83 -8.01 7.78
CA SER A 85 13.49 -7.93 9.20
C SER A 85 13.42 -6.47 9.68
N GLN A 86 14.47 -5.69 9.42
CA GLN A 86 14.55 -4.28 9.81
C GLN A 86 13.44 -3.45 9.14
N THR A 87 13.22 -3.65 7.83
CA THR A 87 12.16 -2.96 7.09
C THR A 87 10.77 -3.31 7.62
N ASN A 88 10.51 -4.58 7.92
CA ASN A 88 9.22 -5.00 8.49
C ASN A 88 9.00 -4.42 9.88
N SER A 89 10.05 -4.35 10.70
CA SER A 89 10.00 -3.70 12.02
C SER A 89 9.64 -2.22 11.89
N VAL A 90 10.35 -1.48 11.03
CA VAL A 90 10.09 -0.06 10.75
C VAL A 90 8.67 0.15 10.21
N LEU A 91 8.25 -0.66 9.23
CA LEU A 91 6.89 -0.59 8.70
C LEU A 91 5.85 -0.85 9.78
N SER A 92 6.03 -1.89 10.60
CA SER A 92 5.11 -2.20 11.70
C SER A 92 4.96 -1.00 12.64
N ASN A 93 6.08 -0.40 13.05
CA ASN A 93 6.08 0.75 13.95
C ASN A 93 5.44 1.99 13.29
N LEU A 94 5.71 2.23 12.00
CA LEU A 94 5.07 3.30 11.23
C LEU A 94 3.55 3.09 11.17
N TYR A 95 3.10 1.87 10.86
CA TYR A 95 1.69 1.53 10.76
C TYR A 95 0.98 1.63 12.10
N ASP A 96 1.62 1.22 13.19
CA ASP A 96 1.08 1.36 14.53
C ASP A 96 0.96 2.84 14.92
N TYR A 97 1.96 3.67 14.60
CA TYR A 97 1.91 5.11 14.83
C TYR A 97 0.81 5.82 14.02
N ILE A 98 0.75 5.64 12.70
CA ILE A 98 -0.24 6.33 11.85
C ILE A 98 -1.67 5.88 12.13
N ASN A 99 -1.86 4.67 12.66
CA ASN A 99 -3.16 4.18 13.12
C ASN A 99 -3.46 4.59 14.57
N GLY A 100 -2.57 5.31 15.25
CA GLY A 100 -2.75 5.82 16.61
C GLY A 100 -2.67 4.76 17.70
N LYS A 101 -2.00 3.63 17.44
CA LYS A 101 -1.72 2.62 18.49
C LYS A 101 -0.53 3.03 19.37
N THR A 102 0.38 3.83 18.83
CA THR A 102 1.50 4.44 19.56
C THR A 102 1.47 5.95 19.41
N GLU A 103 1.99 6.66 20.41
CA GLU A 103 2.12 8.12 20.37
C GLU A 103 3.39 8.59 19.72
N ASP A 104 4.46 7.80 19.81
CA ASP A 104 5.76 8.11 19.23
C ASP A 104 6.10 7.12 18.10
N PRO A 105 6.62 7.61 16.96
CA PRO A 105 7.06 6.76 15.86
C PRO A 105 8.47 6.21 16.17
N ASN A 106 8.57 4.92 16.51
CA ASN A 106 9.87 4.25 16.71
C ASN A 106 10.40 3.70 15.38
N LEU A 107 10.93 4.58 14.52
CA LEU A 107 11.40 4.21 13.16
C LEU A 107 12.92 3.99 13.14
N LYS A 108 13.39 3.07 13.97
CA LYS A 108 14.82 2.78 14.10
C LYS A 108 15.23 1.52 13.34
N ILE A 109 16.42 1.56 12.77
CA ILE A 109 17.12 0.38 12.20
C ILE A 109 18.28 0.03 13.13
N SER A 110 18.34 -1.21 13.60
CA SER A 110 19.43 -1.67 14.47
C SER A 110 20.54 -2.34 13.67
N PHE A 111 21.75 -1.80 13.77
CA PHE A 111 22.98 -2.36 13.19
C PHE A 111 23.73 -3.26 14.17
N SER A 112 23.30 -3.32 15.43
CA SER A 112 23.93 -4.11 16.50
C SER A 112 24.15 -5.58 16.12
N GLU A 113 23.26 -6.17 15.32
CA GLU A 113 23.35 -7.57 14.88
C GLU A 113 24.43 -7.79 13.82
N ILE A 114 24.59 -6.86 12.87
CA ILE A 114 25.49 -7.01 11.71
C ILE A 114 26.86 -6.37 11.94
N LYS A 115 26.98 -5.44 12.89
CA LYS A 115 28.22 -4.74 13.21
C LYS A 115 29.36 -5.71 13.62
N PRO A 116 29.14 -6.73 14.48
CA PRO A 116 30.18 -7.71 14.78
C PRO A 116 30.57 -8.56 13.57
N GLU A 117 29.61 -8.89 12.70
CA GLU A 117 29.86 -9.65 11.48
C GLU A 117 30.74 -8.86 10.51
N ILE A 118 30.45 -7.57 10.29
CA ILE A 118 31.28 -6.67 9.48
C ILE A 118 32.70 -6.61 10.03
N LYS A 119 32.86 -6.41 11.34
CA LYS A 119 34.19 -6.38 12.00
C LYS A 119 34.96 -7.68 11.79
N ASN A 120 34.33 -8.82 12.07
CA ASN A 120 34.98 -10.12 11.95
C ASN A 120 35.37 -10.43 10.50
N ASN A 121 34.51 -10.10 9.54
CA ASN A 121 34.80 -10.32 8.13
C ASN A 121 35.96 -9.41 7.64
N LEU A 122 36.04 -8.16 8.08
CA LEU A 122 37.17 -7.28 7.79
C LEU A 122 38.48 -7.78 8.40
N LEU A 123 38.45 -8.28 9.64
CA LEU A 123 39.63 -8.85 10.30
C LEU A 123 40.09 -10.15 9.62
N ASN A 124 39.18 -10.97 9.12
CA ASN A 124 39.52 -12.19 8.38
C ASN A 124 40.16 -11.90 7.02
N GLU A 125 39.79 -10.78 6.38
CA GLU A 125 40.31 -10.36 5.09
C GLU A 125 41.55 -9.44 5.19
N ILE A 126 42.04 -9.20 6.41
CA ILE A 126 43.16 -8.28 6.66
C ILE A 126 44.42 -8.63 5.87
N ASP A 127 44.67 -9.92 5.62
CA ASP A 127 45.82 -10.39 4.84
C ASP A 127 45.76 -9.96 3.37
N ASN A 128 44.55 -9.83 2.83
CA ASN A 128 44.31 -9.39 1.46
C ASN A 128 44.36 -7.86 1.33
N LEU A 129 44.28 -7.16 2.46
CA LEU A 129 44.36 -5.70 2.54
C LEU A 129 45.79 -5.18 2.73
N ILE A 130 46.78 -6.07 2.96
CA ILE A 130 48.18 -5.69 3.14
C ILE A 130 48.73 -5.08 1.83
N PRO A 131 49.25 -3.83 1.88
CA PRO A 131 49.88 -3.20 0.72
C PRO A 131 51.05 -4.03 0.18
N PRO A 132 51.19 -4.19 -1.15
CA PRO A 132 52.29 -4.94 -1.76
C PRO A 132 53.68 -4.46 -1.34
N GLU A 133 53.82 -3.17 -1.02
CA GLU A 133 55.06 -2.51 -0.63
C GLU A 133 55.62 -3.07 0.68
N ILE A 134 54.74 -3.41 1.63
CA ILE A 134 55.12 -3.87 2.97
C ILE A 134 55.06 -5.40 3.12
N LYS A 135 54.48 -6.10 2.15
CA LYS A 135 54.19 -7.55 2.21
C LYS A 135 55.42 -8.43 2.51
N ASN A 136 56.62 -7.98 2.13
CA ASN A 136 57.87 -8.71 2.36
C ASN A 136 58.59 -8.31 3.66
N ASN A 137 58.07 -7.35 4.44
CA ASN A 137 58.62 -6.92 5.71
C ASN A 137 57.71 -7.37 6.87
N PRO A 138 58.06 -8.46 7.59
CA PRO A 138 57.21 -8.99 8.67
C PRO A 138 56.88 -7.99 9.78
N GLN A 139 57.81 -7.08 10.12
CA GLN A 139 57.61 -6.07 11.16
C GLN A 139 56.57 -5.02 10.73
N GLU A 140 56.64 -4.57 9.47
CA GLU A 140 55.66 -3.62 8.94
C GLU A 140 54.29 -4.26 8.75
N VAL A 141 54.22 -5.54 8.35
CA VAL A 141 52.96 -6.29 8.28
C VAL A 141 52.29 -6.39 9.65
N GLU A 142 53.04 -6.73 10.70
CA GLU A 142 52.49 -6.84 12.06
C GLU A 142 52.00 -5.49 12.58
N MET A 143 52.76 -4.41 12.35
CA MET A 143 52.33 -3.05 12.68
C MET A 143 51.08 -2.63 11.88
N PHE A 144 51.01 -2.96 10.59
CA PHE A 144 49.83 -2.69 9.77
C PHE A 144 48.61 -3.42 10.33
N LYS A 145 48.71 -4.72 10.62
CA LYS A 145 47.58 -5.50 11.15
C LYS A 145 47.07 -4.96 12.48
N SER A 146 47.97 -4.65 13.41
CA SER A 146 47.59 -4.12 14.72
C SER A 146 46.96 -2.72 14.62
N ASN A 147 47.51 -1.85 13.77
CA ASN A 147 46.95 -0.52 13.52
C ASN A 147 45.59 -0.63 12.83
N PHE A 148 45.46 -1.50 11.83
CA PHE A 148 44.22 -1.73 11.09
C PHE A 148 43.12 -2.29 12.01
N GLU A 149 43.42 -3.29 12.84
CA GLU A 149 42.46 -3.83 13.81
C GLU A 149 41.94 -2.73 14.74
N THR A 150 42.85 -1.93 15.31
CA THR A 150 42.46 -0.81 16.19
C THR A 150 41.63 0.23 15.45
N GLN A 151 42.10 0.67 14.28
CA GLN A 151 41.45 1.72 13.50
C GLN A 151 40.10 1.29 12.96
N ILE A 152 39.96 0.06 12.44
CA ILE A 152 38.69 -0.45 11.91
C ILE A 152 37.66 -0.62 13.01
N ILE A 153 38.06 -1.15 14.17
CA ILE A 153 37.14 -1.28 15.32
C ILE A 153 36.64 0.09 15.73
N GLU A 154 37.55 1.06 15.89
CA GLU A 154 37.21 2.43 16.26
C GLU A 154 36.36 3.12 15.19
N ASP A 155 36.71 3.00 13.91
CA ASP A 155 35.99 3.61 12.79
C ASP A 155 34.57 3.04 12.66
N ILE A 156 34.40 1.72 12.78
CA ILE A 156 33.07 1.11 12.74
C ILE A 156 32.26 1.52 13.97
N ASP A 157 32.87 1.55 15.16
CA ASP A 157 32.15 1.94 16.37
C ASP A 157 31.72 3.40 16.37
N THR A 158 32.54 4.28 15.81
CA THR A 158 32.27 5.71 15.76
C THR A 158 31.38 6.12 14.58
N LYS A 159 31.57 5.52 13.40
CA LYS A 159 30.84 5.90 12.18
C LYS A 159 29.53 5.13 11.99
N LEU A 160 29.44 3.88 12.46
CA LEU A 160 28.24 3.07 12.37
C LEU A 160 27.60 2.94 13.75
N PRO A 161 26.60 3.77 14.10
CA PRO A 161 25.92 3.67 15.38
C PRO A 161 25.12 2.35 15.45
N ASP A 162 24.89 1.86 16.67
CA ASP A 162 24.15 0.61 16.87
C ASP A 162 22.68 0.71 16.44
N GLU A 163 22.13 1.93 16.42
CA GLU A 163 20.81 2.25 15.89
C GLU A 163 20.87 3.53 15.05
N ILE A 164 20.19 3.53 13.91
CA ILE A 164 19.92 4.74 13.13
C ILE A 164 18.43 5.05 13.27
N ASP A 165 18.11 6.24 13.75
CA ASP A 165 16.76 6.78 13.69
C ASP A 165 16.50 7.30 12.28
N LEU A 166 15.45 6.78 11.63
CA LEU A 166 15.03 7.26 10.31
C LEU A 166 14.35 8.62 10.38
N ILE A 167 13.94 9.03 11.59
CA ILE A 167 13.51 10.38 11.87
C ILE A 167 14.77 11.14 12.23
N VAL A 168 15.39 11.72 11.21
CA VAL A 168 16.41 12.74 11.45
C VAL A 168 15.71 13.83 12.26
N ASP A 169 16.37 14.35 13.30
CA ASP A 169 15.84 15.31 14.31
C ASP A 169 15.45 16.69 13.73
N SER A 170 15.01 16.71 12.47
CA SER A 170 14.37 17.81 11.80
C SER A 170 12.91 17.85 12.26
N GLN A 171 12.51 18.97 12.84
CA GLN A 171 11.12 19.24 13.22
C GLN A 171 10.14 18.99 12.05
N ASN A 172 10.62 19.08 10.81
CA ASN A 172 9.85 18.85 9.60
C ASN A 172 9.41 17.38 9.44
N ASP A 173 10.25 16.41 9.79
CA ASP A 173 9.94 14.97 9.62
C ASP A 173 8.88 14.51 10.62
N ILE A 174 8.99 14.96 11.87
CA ILE A 174 7.98 14.72 12.91
C ILE A 174 6.64 15.38 12.53
N GLN A 175 6.69 16.60 11.97
CA GLN A 175 5.49 17.28 11.49
C GLN A 175 4.83 16.54 10.31
N ALA A 176 5.62 16.01 9.39
CA ALA A 176 5.12 15.22 8.27
C ALA A 176 4.44 13.92 8.75
N LEU A 177 5.05 13.20 9.70
CA LEU A 177 4.49 11.98 10.28
C LEU A 177 3.20 12.25 11.07
N SER A 178 3.18 13.29 11.90
CA SER A 178 1.96 13.67 12.64
C SER A 178 0.84 14.10 11.69
N THR A 179 1.17 14.81 10.61
CA THR A 179 0.23 15.16 9.53
C THR A 179 -0.32 13.90 8.85
N LEU A 180 0.55 12.93 8.55
CA LEU A 180 0.14 11.64 7.99
C LEU A 180 -0.79 10.88 8.94
N LYS A 181 -0.46 10.79 10.24
CA LYS A 181 -1.32 10.19 11.28
C LYS A 181 -2.71 10.85 11.28
N ASN A 182 -2.77 12.19 11.23
CA ASN A 182 -4.03 12.93 11.16
C ASN A 182 -4.82 12.64 9.87
N TYR A 183 -4.15 12.56 8.72
CA TYR A 183 -4.81 12.21 7.46
C TYR A 183 -5.34 10.78 7.47
N VAL A 184 -4.58 9.81 7.98
CA VAL A 184 -5.03 8.42 8.12
C VAL A 184 -6.22 8.33 9.06
N HIS A 185 -6.21 9.07 10.17
CA HIS A 185 -7.34 9.16 11.09
C HIS A 185 -8.60 9.73 10.40
N LEU A 186 -8.47 10.89 9.74
CA LEU A 186 -9.57 11.53 9.00
C LEU A 186 -10.09 10.65 7.86
N PHE A 187 -9.19 9.96 7.18
CA PHE A 187 -9.51 9.00 6.12
C PHE A 187 -10.33 7.82 6.67
N ASN A 188 -9.90 7.22 7.79
CA ASN A 188 -10.64 6.14 8.44
C ASN A 188 -12.03 6.58 8.90
N LEU A 189 -12.13 7.77 9.51
CA LEU A 189 -13.41 8.36 9.90
C LEU A 189 -14.34 8.56 8.69
N SER A 190 -13.81 9.14 7.61
CA SER A 190 -14.54 9.37 6.35
C SER A 190 -14.99 8.05 5.71
N PHE A 191 -14.14 7.03 5.74
CA PHE A 191 -14.48 5.69 5.22
C PHE A 191 -15.68 5.09 5.94
N TYR A 192 -15.68 5.05 7.28
CA TYR A 192 -16.81 4.55 8.04
C TYR A 192 -18.05 5.45 7.91
N GLY A 193 -17.84 6.77 7.82
CA GLY A 193 -18.90 7.73 7.52
C GLY A 193 -19.57 7.46 6.17
N LEU A 194 -18.81 7.15 5.13
CA LEU A 194 -19.33 6.79 3.79
C LEU A 194 -20.15 5.50 3.84
N ILE A 195 -19.74 4.49 4.61
CA ILE A 195 -20.52 3.25 4.79
C ILE A 195 -21.86 3.56 5.47
N ALA A 196 -21.84 4.29 6.59
CA ALA A 196 -23.04 4.67 7.32
C ALA A 196 -23.98 5.52 6.45
N PHE A 197 -23.43 6.49 5.73
CA PHE A 197 -24.17 7.35 4.80
C PHE A 197 -24.79 6.53 3.66
N LYS A 198 -24.06 5.53 3.13
CA LYS A 198 -24.59 4.64 2.09
C LYS A 198 -25.76 3.80 2.60
N ALA A 199 -25.67 3.25 3.81
CA ALA A 199 -26.75 2.53 4.45
C ALA A 199 -27.98 3.43 4.67
N PHE A 200 -27.75 4.67 5.11
CA PHE A 200 -28.80 5.68 5.25
C PHE A 200 -29.53 5.96 3.92
N LEU A 201 -28.81 6.14 2.81
CA LEU A 201 -29.42 6.33 1.49
C LEU A 201 -30.29 5.13 1.06
N VAL A 202 -29.86 3.90 1.37
CA VAL A 202 -30.63 2.68 1.09
C VAL A 202 -31.95 2.69 1.88
N VAL A 203 -31.90 2.99 3.18
CA VAL A 203 -33.08 3.09 4.04
C VAL A 203 -34.02 4.19 3.56
N LEU A 204 -33.50 5.37 3.26
CA LEU A 204 -34.27 6.50 2.75
C LEU A 204 -35.00 6.16 1.44
N THR A 205 -34.29 5.49 0.52
CA THR A 205 -34.87 4.96 -0.73
C THR A 205 -36.01 3.99 -0.45
N ALA A 206 -35.84 3.11 0.53
CA ALA A 206 -36.85 2.13 0.91
C ALA A 206 -38.12 2.80 1.45
N LEU A 207 -37.97 3.79 2.33
CA LEU A 207 -39.06 4.57 2.92
C LEU A 207 -39.84 5.36 1.86
N LEU A 208 -39.14 5.95 0.88
CA LEU A 208 -39.78 6.73 -0.20
C LEU A 208 -40.56 5.86 -1.17
N LEU A 209 -40.00 4.71 -1.57
CA LEU A 209 -40.59 3.88 -2.61
C LEU A 209 -41.68 2.96 -2.08
N ARG A 210 -41.61 2.50 -0.81
CA ARG A 210 -42.52 1.58 -0.09
C ARG A 210 -42.79 0.22 -0.77
N LYS A 211 -42.55 0.11 -2.08
CA LYS A 211 -42.76 -1.09 -2.89
C LYS A 211 -41.40 -1.71 -3.18
N ILE A 212 -41.15 -2.89 -2.60
CA ILE A 212 -39.88 -3.61 -2.73
C ILE A 212 -39.50 -3.88 -4.20
N LYS A 213 -40.47 -4.10 -5.10
CA LYS A 213 -40.20 -4.18 -6.55
C LYS A 213 -39.49 -2.95 -7.12
N ILE A 214 -39.96 -1.76 -6.75
CA ILE A 214 -39.42 -0.50 -7.29
C ILE A 214 -38.06 -0.21 -6.65
N ILE A 215 -37.90 -0.54 -5.37
CA ILE A 215 -36.62 -0.43 -4.65
C ILE A 215 -35.55 -1.26 -5.35
N PHE A 216 -35.82 -2.54 -5.61
CA PHE A 216 -34.86 -3.43 -6.29
C PHE A 216 -34.48 -2.93 -7.68
N ARG A 217 -35.45 -2.41 -8.46
CA ARG A 217 -35.17 -1.83 -9.78
C ARG A 217 -34.31 -0.58 -9.71
N PHE A 218 -34.67 0.34 -8.82
CA PHE A 218 -33.98 1.60 -8.64
C PHE A 218 -32.54 1.38 -8.16
N MET A 219 -32.36 0.52 -7.14
CA MET A 219 -31.05 0.17 -6.63
C MET A 219 -30.22 -0.56 -7.68
N GLY A 220 -30.78 -1.60 -8.32
CA GLY A 220 -30.08 -2.34 -9.37
C GLY A 220 -29.61 -1.46 -10.53
N GLY A 221 -30.46 -0.52 -10.97
CA GLY A 221 -30.09 0.48 -11.99
C GLY A 221 -28.95 1.39 -11.55
N ASN A 222 -28.98 1.90 -10.31
CA ASN A 222 -27.91 2.73 -9.77
C ASN A 222 -26.58 1.95 -9.61
N TYR A 223 -26.63 0.68 -9.18
CA TYR A 223 -25.44 -0.18 -9.09
C TYR A 223 -24.83 -0.44 -10.47
N LEU A 224 -25.64 -0.74 -11.49
CA LEU A 224 -25.14 -0.90 -12.87
C LEU A 224 -24.53 0.39 -13.42
N ALA A 225 -25.23 1.53 -13.27
CA ALA A 225 -24.72 2.82 -13.72
C ALA A 225 -23.39 3.16 -13.04
N ALA A 226 -23.30 2.96 -11.72
CA ALA A 226 -22.06 3.16 -10.97
C ALA A 226 -20.95 2.21 -11.43
N GLY A 227 -21.24 0.94 -11.72
CA GLY A 227 -20.25 -0.01 -12.24
C GLY A 227 -19.70 0.39 -13.60
N VAL A 228 -20.57 0.81 -14.53
CA VAL A 228 -20.12 1.33 -15.84
C VAL A 228 -19.25 2.57 -15.68
N ILE A 229 -19.67 3.53 -14.84
CA ILE A 229 -18.88 4.74 -14.58
C ILE A 229 -17.54 4.38 -13.93
N LEU A 230 -17.53 3.50 -12.93
CA LEU A 230 -16.32 3.07 -12.24
C LEU A 230 -15.34 2.39 -13.19
N PHE A 231 -15.83 1.52 -14.08
CA PHE A 231 -15.02 0.89 -15.12
C PHE A 231 -14.34 1.93 -16.02
N LEU A 232 -15.11 2.92 -16.49
CA LEU A 232 -14.59 3.99 -17.34
C LEU A 232 -13.56 4.85 -16.61
N VAL A 233 -13.88 5.32 -15.39
CA VAL A 233 -12.97 6.14 -14.59
C VAL A 233 -11.68 5.39 -14.32
N ASN A 234 -11.74 4.13 -13.88
CA ASN A 234 -10.56 3.33 -13.61
C ASN A 234 -9.70 3.08 -14.86
N THR A 235 -10.32 2.85 -16.02
CA THR A 235 -9.61 2.70 -17.30
C THR A 235 -8.89 3.99 -17.68
N LEU A 236 -9.58 5.13 -17.57
CA LEU A 236 -9.00 6.46 -17.84
C LEU A 236 -7.88 6.80 -16.85
N THR A 237 -8.05 6.48 -15.57
CA THR A 237 -7.03 6.68 -14.54
C THR A 237 -5.77 5.88 -14.85
N LYS A 238 -5.89 4.60 -15.22
CA LYS A 238 -4.75 3.77 -15.63
C LYS A 238 -4.05 4.34 -16.86
N PHE A 239 -4.80 4.73 -17.88
CA PHE A 239 -4.25 5.31 -19.10
C PHE A 239 -3.50 6.63 -18.83
N ASN A 240 -4.12 7.53 -18.06
CA ASN A 240 -3.53 8.83 -17.72
C ASN A 240 -2.29 8.67 -16.84
N PHE A 241 -2.32 7.77 -15.85
CA PHE A 241 -1.16 7.49 -15.01
C PHE A 241 0.00 6.90 -15.81
N ALA A 242 -0.27 5.92 -16.67
CA ALA A 242 0.75 5.33 -17.53
C ALA A 242 1.40 6.36 -18.46
N SER A 243 0.58 7.21 -19.08
CA SER A 243 1.05 8.31 -19.93
C SER A 243 1.89 9.34 -19.15
N GLY A 244 1.53 9.60 -17.88
CA GLY A 244 2.26 10.50 -16.99
C GLY A 244 3.63 9.96 -16.61
N ILE A 245 3.69 8.69 -16.17
CA ILE A 245 4.95 8.02 -15.79
C ILE A 245 5.91 7.88 -16.96
N GLN A 246 5.40 7.62 -18.17
CA GLN A 246 6.26 7.58 -19.37
C GLN A 246 7.00 8.89 -19.61
N LYS A 247 6.36 10.02 -19.32
CA LYS A 247 6.91 11.38 -19.49
C LYS A 247 7.72 11.86 -18.28
N ALA A 248 7.56 11.23 -17.13
CA ALA A 248 8.26 11.61 -15.92
C ALA A 248 9.73 11.18 -15.98
N GLU A 249 10.60 12.06 -15.47
CA GLU A 249 11.98 11.74 -15.11
C GLU A 249 11.93 11.15 -13.69
N LEU A 250 11.96 9.83 -13.59
CA LEU A 250 12.00 9.14 -12.31
C LEU A 250 13.45 9.03 -11.83
N PRO A 251 13.69 9.02 -10.51
CA PRO A 251 14.99 8.67 -9.96
C PRO A 251 15.48 7.33 -10.52
N PRO A 252 16.80 7.15 -10.73
CA PRO A 252 17.37 5.93 -11.30
C PRO A 252 17.00 4.64 -10.54
N MET A 253 16.71 4.77 -9.24
CA MET A 253 16.29 3.67 -8.37
C MET A 253 14.88 3.14 -8.68
N LEU A 254 14.04 3.92 -9.38
CA LEU A 254 12.65 3.57 -9.66
C LEU A 254 12.46 3.26 -11.15
N GLU A 255 12.42 1.96 -11.48
CA GLU A 255 12.04 1.51 -12.81
C GLU A 255 10.59 1.94 -13.11
N LYS A 256 10.34 2.43 -14.33
CA LYS A 256 9.00 2.88 -14.73
C LYS A 256 7.99 1.73 -14.65
N GLU A 257 8.41 0.54 -15.06
CA GLU A 257 7.64 -0.70 -15.01
C GLU A 257 7.23 -1.07 -13.58
N ALA A 258 8.15 -0.92 -12.62
CA ALA A 258 7.88 -1.12 -11.20
C ALA A 258 6.80 -0.16 -10.67
N VAL A 259 6.90 1.13 -11.00
CA VAL A 259 5.92 2.14 -10.58
C VAL A 259 4.54 1.88 -11.20
N LEU A 260 4.51 1.49 -12.48
CA LEU A 260 3.27 1.10 -13.16
C LEU A 260 2.66 -0.17 -12.56
N GLY A 261 3.48 -1.16 -12.23
CA GLY A 261 3.08 -2.39 -11.55
C GLY A 261 2.44 -2.09 -10.20
N LEU A 262 3.12 -1.30 -9.36
CA LEU A 262 2.64 -0.87 -8.05
C LEU A 262 1.28 -0.16 -8.16
N PHE A 263 1.15 0.77 -9.11
CA PHE A 263 -0.11 1.48 -9.33
C PHE A 263 -1.24 0.56 -9.79
N SER A 264 -0.94 -0.39 -10.67
CA SER A 264 -1.90 -1.40 -11.11
C SER A 264 -2.37 -2.26 -9.94
N ASP A 265 -1.46 -2.65 -9.04
CA ASP A 265 -1.76 -3.45 -7.86
C ASP A 265 -2.57 -2.67 -6.82
N ILE A 266 -2.33 -1.37 -6.65
CA ILE A 266 -3.15 -0.46 -5.82
C ILE A 266 -4.59 -0.37 -6.35
N LEU A 267 -4.77 -0.41 -7.68
CA LEU A 267 -6.08 -0.35 -8.34
C LEU A 267 -6.72 -1.73 -8.56
N ALA A 268 -6.04 -2.82 -8.24
CA ALA A 268 -6.58 -4.17 -8.41
C ALA A 268 -7.89 -4.38 -7.63
N PRO A 269 -8.01 -3.96 -6.34
CA PRO A 269 -9.26 -4.08 -5.60
C PRO A 269 -10.42 -3.30 -6.24
N VAL A 270 -10.17 -2.12 -6.85
CA VAL A 270 -11.21 -1.36 -7.56
C VAL A 270 -11.87 -2.21 -8.66
N ASN A 271 -11.08 -2.99 -9.41
CA ASN A 271 -11.62 -3.87 -10.45
C ASN A 271 -12.47 -4.99 -9.85
N MET A 272 -12.02 -5.59 -8.74
CA MET A 272 -12.77 -6.63 -8.03
C MET A 272 -14.11 -6.07 -7.50
N TYR A 273 -14.08 -4.91 -6.85
CA TYR A 273 -15.30 -4.25 -6.36
C TYR A 273 -16.24 -3.85 -7.50
N ASN A 274 -15.71 -3.42 -8.65
CA ASN A 274 -16.52 -3.12 -9.82
C ASN A 274 -17.32 -4.36 -10.29
N ILE A 275 -16.69 -5.53 -10.37
CA ILE A 275 -17.37 -6.78 -10.72
C ILE A 275 -18.48 -7.08 -9.70
N ILE A 276 -18.20 -6.96 -8.41
CA ILE A 276 -19.19 -7.19 -7.34
C ILE A 276 -20.38 -6.22 -7.48
N ILE A 277 -20.11 -4.95 -7.75
CA ILE A 277 -21.13 -3.90 -7.95
C ILE A 277 -22.02 -4.23 -9.15
N VAL A 278 -21.44 -4.60 -10.29
CA VAL A 278 -22.19 -4.94 -11.51
C VAL A 278 -23.04 -6.19 -11.29
N VAL A 279 -22.46 -7.27 -10.75
CA VAL A 279 -23.17 -8.53 -10.47
C VAL A 279 -24.32 -8.29 -9.50
N THR A 280 -24.09 -7.52 -8.42
CA THR A 280 -25.13 -7.12 -7.47
C THR A 280 -26.24 -6.34 -8.16
N GLY A 281 -25.89 -5.40 -9.06
CA GLY A 281 -26.86 -4.66 -9.87
C GLY A 281 -27.74 -5.57 -10.73
N ILE A 282 -27.15 -6.53 -11.44
CA ILE A 282 -27.87 -7.52 -12.27
C ILE A 282 -28.80 -8.38 -11.41
N LEU A 283 -28.31 -8.91 -10.29
CA LEU A 283 -29.11 -9.74 -9.37
C LEU A 283 -30.31 -8.97 -8.80
N LEU A 284 -30.11 -7.72 -8.39
CA LEU A 284 -31.20 -6.87 -7.90
C LEU A 284 -32.26 -6.62 -8.98
N LEU A 285 -31.84 -6.38 -10.22
CA LEU A 285 -32.76 -6.24 -11.36
C LEU A 285 -33.53 -7.53 -11.62
N ALA A 286 -32.85 -8.68 -11.69
CA ALA A 286 -33.47 -9.98 -11.93
C ALA A 286 -34.51 -10.34 -10.85
N LEU A 287 -34.17 -10.17 -9.57
CA LEU A 287 -35.08 -10.39 -8.45
C LEU A 287 -36.32 -9.49 -8.50
N SER A 288 -36.18 -8.30 -9.07
CA SER A 288 -37.33 -7.40 -9.27
C SER A 288 -38.37 -7.94 -10.26
N PHE A 289 -37.99 -8.84 -11.17
CA PHE A 289 -38.88 -9.47 -12.13
C PHE A 289 -39.46 -10.77 -11.58
N VAL A 290 -38.63 -11.68 -11.06
CA VAL A 290 -39.03 -13.05 -10.67
C VAL A 290 -40.07 -13.06 -9.54
N LYS A 291 -39.77 -12.43 -8.40
CA LYS A 291 -40.62 -12.54 -7.19
C LYS A 291 -42.01 -11.91 -7.34
N PHE A 292 -42.18 -11.05 -8.34
CA PHE A 292 -43.44 -10.32 -8.54
C PHE A 292 -44.33 -10.89 -9.64
N SER A 293 -43.79 -11.69 -10.55
CA SER A 293 -44.59 -12.39 -11.54
C SER A 293 -45.41 -13.50 -10.86
N ALA A 294 -44.80 -14.28 -9.96
CA ALA A 294 -45.46 -15.39 -9.26
C ALA A 294 -46.70 -14.96 -8.44
N LYS A 295 -46.64 -13.82 -7.75
CA LYS A 295 -47.78 -13.32 -6.95
C LYS A 295 -48.99 -12.94 -7.81
N LYS A 296 -48.78 -12.55 -9.08
CA LYS A 296 -49.87 -12.17 -9.98
C LYS A 296 -50.60 -13.39 -10.53
N GLU A 297 -49.91 -14.51 -10.70
CA GLU A 297 -50.52 -15.77 -11.14
C GLU A 297 -51.35 -16.41 -10.04
N GLN A 298 -50.84 -16.50 -8.81
CA GLN A 298 -51.61 -17.01 -7.66
C GLN A 298 -52.90 -16.22 -7.41
N ALA A 299 -52.85 -14.88 -7.55
CA ALA A 299 -54.03 -14.04 -7.41
C ALA A 299 -55.08 -14.28 -8.50
N LYS A 300 -54.67 -14.69 -9.71
CA LYS A 300 -55.61 -15.05 -10.78
C LYS A 300 -56.26 -16.41 -10.55
N THR A 301 -55.48 -17.41 -10.12
CA THR A 301 -56.00 -18.76 -9.84
C THR A 301 -57.09 -18.73 -8.77
N ASN A 302 -56.88 -17.99 -7.68
CA ASN A 302 -57.85 -17.86 -6.60
C ASN A 302 -59.16 -17.16 -7.04
N LEU A 303 -59.10 -16.23 -8.00
CA LEU A 303 -60.30 -15.55 -8.52
C LEU A 303 -61.16 -16.47 -9.40
N VAL A 304 -60.53 -17.40 -10.14
CA VAL A 304 -61.26 -18.37 -10.95
C VAL A 304 -62.01 -19.36 -10.05
N GLU A 305 -61.37 -19.88 -9.00
CA GLU A 305 -62.01 -20.83 -8.06
C GLU A 305 -63.20 -20.21 -7.31
N THR A 306 -63.16 -18.93 -6.95
CA THR A 306 -64.30 -18.24 -6.33
C THR A 306 -65.46 -17.92 -7.27
N SER A 307 -65.27 -18.02 -8.59
CA SER A 307 -66.34 -17.77 -9.57
C SER A 307 -67.11 -19.03 -9.99
N THR A 308 -66.60 -20.20 -9.60
CA THR A 308 -67.16 -21.52 -9.94
C THR A 308 -67.90 -22.20 -8.78
N ASN A 309 -68.02 -21.54 -7.63
CA ASN A 309 -68.84 -21.95 -6.49
C ASN A 309 -69.96 -20.94 -6.26
#